data_AF-A0A6P5ANF8-F1
#
_entry.id   AF-A0A6P5ANF8-F1
#
_cell.length_a   1.000
_cell.length_b   1.000
_cell.length_c   1.000
_cell.angle_alpha   90.00
_cell.angle_beta   90.00
_cell.angle_gamma   90.00
#
_symmetry.space_group_name_H-M   'P 1'
#
loop_
_entity.id
_entity.type
_entity.pdbx_description
1 polymer ?
#
loop_
_entity_poly.entity_id
_entity_poly.type
_entity_poly.pdbx_seq_one_letter_code
_entity_poly.pdbx_strand_id
1 'polypeptide(L)'
;MSIVLLAFPNAPKVSQEAIQKEGELDDRLERRIGEIVNTSEPGEVDLAYIMHVLCYEEIEGLPPGGGLVSKRQTIEEILHRLCPNTRPDDNANGEDSW
;
A
#
# COMPACT_ATOMS: atom_id res chain seq x y z
N MET A 1 19.09 -5.52 3.14
CA MET A 1 18.72 -6.67 2.30
C MET A 1 19.40 -6.54 0.94
N SER A 2 19.89 -7.63 0.33
CA SER A 2 20.54 -7.61 -0.99
C SER A 2 19.80 -8.56 -1.93
N ILE A 3 19.46 -8.11 -3.14
CA ILE A 3 18.76 -8.89 -4.16
C ILE A 3 19.41 -8.69 -5.54
N VAL A 4 19.50 -9.77 -6.32
CA VAL A 4 19.94 -9.74 -7.73
C VAL A 4 18.85 -10.40 -8.57
N LEU A 5 18.35 -9.68 -9.58
CA LEU A 5 17.29 -10.12 -10.48
C LEU A 5 17.87 -10.28 -11.90
N LEU A 6 17.90 -11.52 -12.42
CA LEU A 6 18.40 -11.83 -13.77
C LEU A 6 17.23 -12.29 -14.66
N ALA A 7 16.87 -11.48 -15.65
CA ALA A 7 15.79 -11.79 -16.59
C ALA A 7 16.33 -12.31 -17.93
N PHE A 8 15.88 -13.50 -18.33
CA PHE A 8 16.20 -14.10 -19.63
C PHE A 8 15.22 -13.63 -20.73
N PRO A 9 15.50 -13.88 -22.03
CA PRO A 9 14.65 -13.41 -23.12
C PRO A 9 13.15 -13.77 -23.01
N ASN A 10 12.83 -14.91 -22.39
CA ASN A 10 11.47 -15.40 -22.17
C ASN A 10 10.90 -15.11 -20.76
N ALA A 11 11.52 -14.20 -20.01
CA ALA A 11 10.93 -13.69 -18.76
C ALA A 11 9.58 -13.01 -19.04
N PRO A 12 8.66 -12.99 -18.05
CA PRO A 12 7.36 -12.35 -18.18
C PRO A 12 7.47 -10.93 -18.75
N LYS A 13 6.61 -10.62 -19.71
CA LYS A 13 6.53 -9.28 -20.31
C LYS A 13 5.49 -8.45 -19.59
N VAL A 14 5.62 -7.13 -19.72
CA VAL A 14 4.60 -6.20 -19.24
C VAL A 14 3.28 -6.50 -19.94
N SER A 15 2.21 -6.67 -19.16
CA SER A 15 0.86 -6.90 -19.64
C SER A 15 0.00 -5.65 -19.41
N GLN A 16 -0.75 -5.21 -20.42
CA GLN A 16 -1.68 -4.09 -20.28
C GLN A 16 -2.79 -4.39 -19.28
N GLU A 17 -3.25 -5.65 -19.22
CA GLU A 17 -4.23 -6.09 -18.23
C GLU A 17 -3.67 -5.97 -16.81
N ALA A 18 -2.38 -6.29 -16.60
CA ALA A 18 -1.75 -6.16 -15.28
C ALA A 18 -1.62 -4.69 -14.86
N ILE A 19 -1.29 -3.78 -15.78
CA ILE A 19 -1.25 -2.34 -15.51
C ILE A 19 -2.64 -1.83 -15.12
N GLN A 20 -3.68 -2.26 -15.84
CA GLN A 20 -5.05 -1.86 -15.54
C GLN A 20 -5.50 -2.35 -14.15
N LYS A 21 -5.24 -3.61 -13.80
CA LYS A 21 -5.56 -4.16 -12.48
C LYS A 21 -4.81 -3.48 -11.34
N GLU A 22 -3.56 -3.08 -11.58
CA GLU A 22 -2.79 -2.30 -10.60
C GLU A 22 -3.45 -0.94 -10.34
N GLY A 23 -3.87 -0.24 -11.41
CA GLY A 23 -4.62 1.01 -11.27
C GLY A 23 -5.96 0.85 -10.54
N GLU A 24 -6.72 -0.20 -10.87
CA GLU A 24 -7.98 -0.51 -10.18
C GLU A 24 -7.78 -0.83 -8.69
N LEU A 25 -6.67 -1.47 -8.32
CA LEU A 25 -6.30 -1.69 -6.93
C LEU A 25 -5.98 -0.36 -6.23
N ASP A 26 -5.21 0.52 -6.87
CA ASP A 26 -4.82 1.81 -6.32
C ASP A 26 -6.04 2.71 -6.07
N ASP A 27 -6.97 2.77 -7.03
CA ASP A 27 -8.23 3.52 -6.88
C ASP A 27 -9.08 2.97 -5.72
N ARG A 28 -9.11 1.64 -5.55
CA ARG A 28 -9.82 0.98 -4.44
C ARG A 28 -9.18 1.29 -3.09
N LEU A 29 -7.85 1.26 -3.01
CA LEU A 29 -7.12 1.65 -1.81
C LEU A 29 -7.38 3.12 -1.48
N GLU A 30 -7.33 4.02 -2.46
CA GLU A 30 -7.60 5.45 -2.24
C GLU A 30 -9.00 5.70 -1.69
N ARG A 31 -10.02 5.09 -2.30
CA ARG A 31 -11.40 5.18 -1.81
C ARG A 31 -11.50 4.69 -0.37
N ARG A 32 -10.89 3.54 -0.07
CA ARG A 32 -11.01 2.93 1.26
C ARG A 32 -10.28 3.72 2.34
N ILE A 33 -9.07 4.20 2.05
CA ILE A 33 -8.30 5.07 2.94
C ILE A 33 -9.07 6.37 3.19
N GLY A 34 -9.67 6.95 2.14
CA GLY A 34 -10.54 8.13 2.27
C GLY A 34 -11.73 7.90 3.20
N GLU A 35 -12.39 6.74 3.12
CA GLU A 35 -13.48 6.38 4.03
C GLU A 35 -13.01 6.28 5.49
N ILE A 36 -11.85 5.66 5.73
CA ILE A 36 -11.26 5.53 7.07
C ILE A 36 -10.90 6.90 7.64
N VAL A 37 -10.23 7.74 6.85
CA VAL A 37 -9.86 9.11 7.23
C VAL A 37 -11.09 9.95 7.58
N ASN A 38 -12.15 9.88 6.78
CA ASN A 38 -13.37 10.66 7.02
C ASN A 38 -14.17 10.18 8.25
N THR A 39 -14.00 8.94 8.68
CA THR A 39 -14.70 8.37 9.84
C THR A 39 -13.93 8.56 11.14
N SER A 40 -12.63 8.87 11.05
CA SER A 40 -11.73 9.01 12.19
C SER A 40 -11.60 10.46 12.65
N GLU A 41 -11.19 10.69 13.90
CA GLU A 41 -10.96 12.05 14.39
C GLU A 41 -9.70 12.68 13.77
N PRO A 42 -9.68 14.00 13.53
CA PRO A 42 -8.51 14.69 12.98
C PRO A 42 -7.27 14.49 13.88
N GLY A 43 -6.23 13.85 13.34
CA GLY A 43 -4.97 13.61 14.03
C GLY A 43 -4.83 12.24 14.69
N GLU A 44 -5.85 11.38 14.62
CA GLU A 44 -5.76 9.98 15.09
C GLU A 44 -5.31 9.00 14.00
N VAL A 45 -5.31 9.43 12.74
CA VAL A 45 -4.95 8.56 11.60
C VAL A 45 -3.49 8.74 11.21
N ASP A 46 -2.72 7.67 11.34
CA ASP A 46 -1.38 7.54 10.81
C ASP A 46 -1.26 6.30 9.90
N LEU A 47 -0.08 6.11 9.31
CA LEU A 47 0.18 4.99 8.40
C LEU A 47 0.03 3.64 9.11
N ALA A 48 0.48 3.53 10.36
CA ALA A 48 0.39 2.30 11.14
C ALA A 48 -1.08 1.90 11.37
N TYR A 49 -1.94 2.86 11.74
CA TYR A 49 -3.36 2.66 11.91
C TYR A 49 -4.03 2.21 10.59
N ILE A 50 -3.77 2.91 9.49
CA ILE A 50 -4.32 2.54 8.17
C ILE A 50 -3.90 1.12 7.78
N MET A 51 -2.61 0.79 7.88
CA MET A 51 -2.11 -0.55 7.57
C MET A 51 -2.75 -1.62 8.45
N HIS A 52 -2.94 -1.34 9.74
CA HIS A 52 -3.61 -2.24 10.67
C HIS A 52 -5.07 -2.50 10.29
N VAL A 53 -5.85 -1.45 9.99
CA VAL A 53 -7.25 -1.57 9.57
C VAL A 53 -7.36 -2.36 8.26
N LEU A 54 -6.56 -1.99 7.25
CA LEU A 54 -6.58 -2.65 5.94
C LEU A 54 -6.16 -4.12 6.01
N CYS A 55 -5.35 -4.53 7.00
CA CYS A 55 -4.94 -5.93 7.17
C CYS A 55 -6.10 -6.87 7.55
N TYR A 56 -7.16 -6.35 8.19
CA TYR A 56 -8.35 -7.14 8.53
C TYR A 56 -9.41 -7.13 7.43
N GLU A 57 -9.18 -6.39 6.34
CA GLU A 57 -10.09 -6.31 5.21
C GLU A 57 -9.66 -7.26 4.08
N GLU A 58 -10.64 -7.88 3.42
CA GLU A 58 -10.37 -8.71 2.25
C GLU A 58 -10.24 -7.82 1.00
N ILE A 59 -9.01 -7.37 0.73
CA ILE A 59 -8.68 -6.53 -0.43
C ILE A 59 -8.34 -7.44 -1.61
N GLU A 60 -9.27 -7.56 -2.55
CA GLU A 60 -9.03 -8.23 -3.84
C GLU A 60 -7.85 -7.62 -4.60
N GLY A 61 -7.13 -8.41 -5.39
CA GLY A 61 -6.13 -7.90 -6.34
C GLY A 61 -4.77 -7.52 -5.73
N LEU A 62 -4.56 -7.76 -4.43
CA LEU A 62 -3.25 -7.54 -3.81
C LEU A 62 -2.13 -8.35 -4.51
N PRO A 63 -0.90 -7.81 -4.60
CA PRO A 63 0.20 -8.52 -5.23
C PRO A 63 0.48 -9.87 -4.57
N PRO A 64 0.62 -10.96 -5.34
CA PRO A 64 0.85 -12.28 -4.78
C PRO A 64 2.19 -12.33 -4.02
N GLY A 65 2.18 -12.97 -2.85
CA GLY A 65 3.35 -13.06 -1.95
C GLY A 65 3.58 -11.80 -1.12
N GLY A 66 3.70 -10.64 -1.77
CA GLY A 66 3.94 -9.35 -1.08
C GLY A 66 2.73 -8.80 -0.32
N GLY A 67 1.51 -9.15 -0.74
CA GLY A 67 0.27 -8.75 -0.07
C GLY A 67 0.15 -7.25 0.14
N LEU A 68 -0.51 -6.85 1.24
CA LEU A 68 -0.72 -5.44 1.60
C LEU A 68 0.60 -4.69 1.85
N VAL A 69 1.60 -5.36 2.43
CA VAL A 69 2.90 -4.74 2.75
C VAL A 69 3.60 -4.23 1.49
N SER A 70 3.48 -4.95 0.37
CA SER A 70 4.03 -4.49 -0.92
C SER A 70 3.41 -3.20 -1.45
N LYS A 71 2.23 -2.81 -0.94
CA LYS A 71 1.51 -1.57 -1.27
C LYS A 71 1.70 -0.47 -0.23
N ARG A 72 2.52 -0.66 0.81
CA ARG A 72 2.75 0.33 1.89
C ARG A 72 3.10 1.72 1.34
N GLN A 73 4.00 1.80 0.36
CA GLN A 73 4.41 3.08 -0.22
C GLN A 73 3.24 3.80 -0.91
N THR A 74 2.45 3.08 -1.72
CA THR A 74 1.25 3.65 -2.36
C THR A 74 0.25 4.15 -1.32
N ILE A 75 0.04 3.37 -0.25
CA ILE A 75 -0.86 3.73 0.85
C ILE A 75 -0.37 5.00 1.56
N GLU A 76 0.93 5.10 1.83
CA GLU A 76 1.57 6.28 2.43
C GLU A 76 1.40 7.52 1.55
N GLU A 77 1.63 7.40 0.24
CA GLU A 77 1.46 8.49 -0.72
C GLU A 77 -0.01 8.97 -0.78
N ILE A 78 -0.98 8.05 -0.77
CA ILE A 78 -2.41 8.38 -0.69
C ILE A 78 -2.71 9.10 0.63
N LEU A 79 -2.23 8.58 1.75
CA LEU A 79 -2.47 9.17 3.07
C LEU A 79 -1.88 10.58 3.17
N HIS A 80 -0.68 10.82 2.67
CA HIS A 80 -0.08 12.16 2.60
C HIS A 80 -0.88 13.12 1.72
N ARG A 81 -1.47 12.64 0.62
CA ARG A 81 -2.33 13.45 -0.25
C ARG A 81 -3.63 13.85 0.45
N LEU A 82 -4.24 12.93 1.19
CA LEU A 82 -5.51 13.17 1.91
C LEU A 82 -5.31 13.95 3.22
N CYS A 83 -4.18 13.72 3.90
CA CYS A 83 -3.82 14.27 5.21
C CYS A 83 -2.35 14.76 5.18
N PRO A 84 -2.07 15.97 4.66
CA PRO A 84 -0.69 16.48 4.53
C PRO A 84 0.01 16.78 5.86
N ASN A 85 -0.72 16.77 6.99
CA ASN A 85 -0.17 16.96 8.34
C ASN A 85 0.16 15.65 9.06
N THR A 86 -0.06 14.49 8.41
CA THR A 86 0.30 13.19 8.98
C THR A 86 1.81 13.17 9.23
N ARG A 87 2.22 12.76 10.43
CA ARG A 87 3.64 12.65 10.78
C ARG A 87 4.26 11.53 9.93
N PRO A 88 5.44 11.75 9.35
CA PRO A 88 6.16 10.66 8.70
C PRO A 88 6.40 9.55 9.73
N ASP A 89 6.13 8.32 9.32
CA ASP A 89 6.28 7.15 10.18
C ASP A 89 7.80 6.93 10.38
N ASP A 90 8.35 7.36 11.52
CA ASP A 90 9.79 7.24 11.86
C ASP A 90 10.26 5.76 11.93
N ASN A 91 9.33 4.80 11.82
CA ASN A 91 9.58 3.37 11.86
C ASN A 91 10.03 2.76 10.51
N ALA A 92 10.69 3.56 9.66
CA ALA A 92 11.33 3.09 8.43
C ALA A 92 12.56 2.18 8.66
N ASN A 93 12.94 1.93 9.93
CA ASN A 93 13.99 0.98 10.30
C ASN A 93 13.43 -0.41 10.60
N GLY A 94 12.88 -1.06 9.58
CA GLY A 94 12.92 -2.52 9.35
C GLY A 94 12.92 -3.49 10.53
N GLU A 95 12.18 -3.24 11.61
CA GLU A 95 11.95 -4.23 12.66
C GLU A 95 10.62 -4.90 12.38
N ASP A 96 10.73 -6.04 11.68
CA ASP A 96 9.69 -7.06 11.53
C ASP A 96 9.02 -7.32 12.88
N SER A 97 7.80 -6.81 13.06
CA SER A 97 6.93 -7.24 14.15
C SER A 97 5.60 -7.69 13.55
N TRP A 98 5.54 -9.03 13.39
CA TRP A 98 4.43 -9.91 13.00
C TRP A 98 4.23 -10.16 11.52
#